data_AF-E2AU95-F1
#
_entry.id   AF-E2AU95-F1
#
_cell.length_a   1.000
_cell.length_b   1.000
_cell.length_c   1.000
_cell.angle_alpha   90.00
_cell.angle_beta   90.00
_cell.angle_gamma   90.00
#
_symmetry.space_group_name_H-M   'P 1'
#
loop_
_entity.id
_entity.type
_entity.pdbx_description
1 polymer ?
#
loop_
_entity_poly.entity_id
_entity_poly.type
_entity_poly.pdbx_seq_one_letter_code
_entity_poly.pdbx_strand_id
1 'polypeptide(L)'
;YTAEEYTDMIICYGMAGENTRAAVRLYAKRFPNRERHPATDTLMRCMQRARETGLLLTRQQPNALLQRDVRIDEKVLRALEKKPRNVCHIARALGISRSTVYRILEENELHP
;
A
#
# COMPACT_ATOMS: atom_id res chain seq x y z
N TYR A 1 1.49 11.38 5.99
CA TYR A 1 0.53 12.31 6.58
C TYR A 1 -0.80 11.61 6.76
N THR A 2 -1.51 11.90 7.84
CA THR A 2 -2.87 11.40 8.07
C THR A 2 -3.86 12.07 7.13
N ALA A 3 -5.09 11.56 7.06
CA ALA A 3 -6.14 12.19 6.27
C ALA A 3 -6.43 13.61 6.76
N GLU A 4 -6.44 13.83 8.07
CA GLU A 4 -6.60 15.15 8.69
C GLU A 4 -5.48 16.11 8.27
N GLU A 5 -4.22 15.69 8.37
CA GLU A 5 -3.08 16.50 7.93
C GLU A 5 -3.17 16.88 6.45
N TYR A 6 -3.62 15.95 5.58
CA TYR A 6 -3.82 16.23 4.16
C TYR A 6 -5.00 17.18 3.90
N THR A 7 -6.09 17.09 4.66
CA THR A 7 -7.21 18.03 4.56
C THR A 7 -6.78 19.44 4.94
N ASP A 8 -6.06 19.59 6.06
CA ASP A 8 -5.50 20.89 6.48
C ASP A 8 -4.57 21.49 5.42
N MET A 9 -3.76 20.63 4.77
CA MET A 9 -2.91 21.01 3.65
C MET A 9 -3.71 21.53 2.44
N ILE A 10 -4.83 20.88 2.09
CA ILE A 10 -5.73 21.31 1.01
C ILE A 10 -6.36 22.66 1.33
N ILE A 11 -6.81 22.86 2.57
CA ILE A 11 -7.36 24.14 3.01
C ILE A 11 -6.31 25.25 2.87
N CYS A 12 -5.08 25.02 3.35
CA CYS A 12 -3.99 25.98 3.21
C CYS A 12 -3.63 26.25 1.74
N TYR A 13 -3.73 25.24 0.87
CA TYR A 13 -3.50 25.38 -0.56
C TYR A 13 -4.53 26.28 -1.24
N GLY A 14 -5.82 26.09 -0.93
CA GLY A 14 -6.89 26.97 -1.40
C GLY A 14 -6.73 28.41 -0.90
N MET A 15 -6.44 28.59 0.39
CA MET A 15 -6.19 29.92 0.99
C MET A 15 -4.98 30.64 0.37
N ALA A 16 -3.99 29.88 -0.11
CA ALA A 16 -2.81 30.42 -0.77
C ALA A 16 -3.01 30.70 -2.27
N GLY A 17 -4.25 30.65 -2.77
CA GLY A 17 -4.54 30.88 -4.19
C GLY A 17 -3.89 29.84 -5.09
N GLU A 18 -3.92 28.58 -4.66
CA GLU A 18 -3.32 27.45 -5.40
C GLU A 18 -1.80 27.53 -5.58
N ASN A 19 -1.11 28.36 -4.78
CA ASN A 19 0.35 28.41 -4.74
C ASN A 19 0.90 27.46 -3.68
N THR A 20 1.50 26.34 -4.10
CA THR A 20 2.01 25.30 -3.20
C THR A 20 3.14 25.77 -2.28
N ARG A 21 4.02 26.68 -2.73
CA ARG A 21 5.10 27.22 -1.86
C ARG A 21 4.54 28.10 -0.76
N ALA A 22 3.57 28.96 -1.10
CA ALA A 22 2.89 29.79 -0.11
C ALA A 22 2.05 28.94 0.85
N ALA A 23 1.38 27.91 0.34
CA ALA A 23 0.59 26.98 1.14
C ALA A 23 1.42 26.22 2.19
N VAL A 24 2.61 25.74 1.84
CA VAL A 24 3.51 25.07 2.80
C VAL A 24 3.93 26.03 3.91
N ARG A 25 4.29 27.28 3.59
CA ARG A 25 4.62 28.30 4.60
C ARG A 25 3.42 28.62 5.49
N LEU A 26 2.23 28.73 4.90
CA LEU A 26 0.98 28.98 5.63
C LEU A 26 0.65 27.81 6.57
N TYR A 27 0.81 26.57 6.11
CA TYR A 27 0.61 25.37 6.91
C TYR A 27 1.55 25.34 8.12
N ALA A 28 2.85 25.60 7.91
CA ALA A 28 3.82 25.65 9.01
C ALA A 28 3.48 26.75 10.03
N LYS A 29 3.04 27.92 9.56
CA LYS A 29 2.60 29.03 10.44
C LYS A 29 1.34 28.68 11.24
N ARG A 30 0.39 27.97 10.63
CA ARG A 30 -0.89 27.63 11.26
C ARG A 30 -0.78 26.46 12.24
N PHE A 31 0.14 25.53 12.00
CA PHE A 31 0.32 24.32 12.80
C PHE A 31 1.76 24.14 13.27
N PRO A 32 2.32 25.07 14.06
CA PRO A 32 3.74 25.04 14.45
C PRO A 32 4.12 23.82 15.32
N ASN A 33 3.14 23.20 15.98
CA ASN A 33 3.37 22.08 16.91
C ASN A 33 3.25 20.69 16.24
N ARG A 34 3.03 20.62 14.91
CA ARG A 34 3.01 19.33 14.20
C ARG A 34 4.45 18.79 14.14
N GLU A 35 4.62 17.48 14.34
CA GLU A 35 5.93 16.80 14.32
C GLU A 35 6.70 17.00 13.00
N ARG A 36 5.99 17.22 11.90
CA ARG A 36 6.57 17.43 10.58
C ARG A 36 5.76 18.42 9.74
N HIS A 37 6.44 19.10 8.83
CA HIS A 37 5.82 19.97 7.83
C HIS A 37 6.03 19.42 6.42
N PRO A 38 5.02 19.56 5.52
CA PRO A 38 5.12 19.04 4.16
C PRO A 38 6.15 19.80 3.33
N ALA A 39 6.92 19.06 2.54
CA ALA A 39 7.61 19.65 1.38
C ALA A 39 6.60 20.02 0.29
N THR A 40 6.98 20.94 -0.59
CA THR A 40 6.15 21.36 -1.74
C THR A 40 5.71 20.17 -2.60
N ASP A 41 6.61 19.22 -2.85
CA ASP A 41 6.32 18.01 -3.62
C ASP A 41 5.27 17.11 -2.95
N THR A 42 5.27 17.02 -1.62
CA THR A 42 4.28 16.22 -0.89
C THR A 42 2.89 16.80 -1.07
N LEU A 43 2.77 18.13 -1.02
CA LEU A 43 1.51 18.82 -1.26
C LEU A 43 1.05 18.64 -2.71
N MET A 44 1.95 18.79 -3.69
CA MET A 44 1.64 18.58 -5.11
C MET A 44 1.15 17.15 -5.39
N ARG A 45 1.86 16.13 -4.90
CA ARG A 45 1.46 14.72 -5.06
C ARG A 45 0.14 14.40 -4.35
N CYS A 46 -0.18 15.10 -3.26
CA CYS A 46 -1.49 14.99 -2.62
C CYS A 46 -2.59 15.54 -3.53
N MET A 47 -2.43 16.77 -4.05
CA MET A 47 -3.41 17.40 -4.95
C MET A 47 -3.64 16.58 -6.21
N GLN A 48 -2.55 16.12 -6.84
CA GLN A 48 -2.63 15.31 -8.05
C GLN A 48 -3.43 14.03 -7.78
N ARG A 49 -3.13 13.31 -6.70
CA ARG A 49 -3.85 12.09 -6.33
C ARG A 49 -5.32 12.34 -6.02
N ALA A 50 -5.62 13.42 -5.31
CA ALA A 50 -6.99 13.82 -5.02
C ALA A 50 -7.77 14.10 -6.32
N ARG A 51 -7.15 14.76 -7.29
CA ARG A 51 -7.76 15.05 -8.61
C ARG A 51 -7.95 13.80 -9.46
N GLU A 52 -6.97 12.90 -9.48
CA GLU A 52 -7.00 11.71 -10.33
C GLU A 52 -7.88 10.58 -9.77
N THR A 53 -7.92 10.44 -8.45
CA THR A 53 -8.53 9.26 -7.79
C THR A 53 -9.57 9.59 -6.73
N GLY A 54 -9.70 10.86 -6.33
CA GLY A 54 -10.53 11.27 -5.18
C GLY A 54 -9.97 10.88 -3.81
N LEU A 55 -8.78 10.26 -3.75
CA LEU A 55 -8.20 9.75 -2.51
C LEU A 55 -7.07 10.64 -1.98
N LEU A 56 -7.12 10.95 -0.69
CA LEU A 56 -6.09 11.74 0.00
C LEU A 56 -4.94 10.89 0.53
N LEU A 57 -5.23 9.67 0.95
CA LEU A 57 -4.23 8.72 1.39
C LEU A 57 -3.72 7.96 0.17
N THR A 58 -2.41 7.71 0.15
CA THR A 58 -1.91 6.64 -0.71
C THR A 58 -2.62 5.38 -0.25
N ARG A 59 -3.19 4.60 -1.16
CA ARG A 59 -3.55 3.22 -0.85
C ARG A 59 -2.25 2.61 -0.34
N GLN A 60 -2.11 2.48 0.98
CA GLN A 60 -1.19 1.52 1.53
C GLN A 60 -1.71 0.25 0.90
N GLN A 61 -1.06 -0.24 -0.15
CA GLN A 61 -1.24 -1.62 -0.51
C GLN A 61 -0.89 -2.32 0.79
N PRO A 62 -1.85 -2.96 1.49
CA PRO A 62 -1.51 -3.88 2.53
C PRO A 62 -0.84 -4.98 1.73
N ASN A 63 0.46 -4.81 1.55
CA ASN A 63 1.33 -5.67 0.79
C ASN A 63 1.01 -5.79 -0.72
N ALA A 64 2.00 -5.49 -1.56
CA ALA A 64 2.15 -6.19 -2.84
C ALA A 64 2.16 -7.73 -2.68
N LEU A 65 2.20 -8.26 -1.44
CA LEU A 65 2.03 -9.67 -1.09
C LEU A 65 0.59 -10.18 -1.29
N LEU A 66 -0.44 -9.32 -1.29
CA LEU A 66 -1.86 -9.69 -1.47
C LEU A 66 -2.35 -9.64 -2.92
N GLN A 67 -1.53 -9.16 -3.86
CA GLN A 67 -1.72 -9.38 -5.29
C GLN A 67 -1.14 -10.74 -5.73
N ARG A 68 -1.01 -11.69 -4.81
CA ARG A 68 -0.81 -13.08 -5.20
C ARG A 68 -2.14 -13.55 -5.77
N ASP A 69 -2.13 -13.99 -7.02
CA ASP A 69 -3.32 -14.48 -7.70
C ASP A 69 -3.97 -15.55 -6.81
N VAL A 70 -5.19 -15.29 -6.31
CA VAL A 70 -5.97 -16.22 -5.48
C VAL A 70 -6.05 -17.61 -6.13
N ARG A 71 -5.96 -17.67 -7.47
CA ARG A 71 -5.91 -18.92 -8.23
C ARG A 71 -4.64 -19.74 -7.98
N ILE A 72 -3.52 -19.11 -7.64
CA ILE A 72 -2.27 -19.80 -7.29
C ILE A 72 -2.39 -20.41 -5.91
N ASP A 73 -2.94 -19.67 -4.94
CA ASP A 73 -3.12 -20.15 -3.56
C ASP A 73 -4.08 -21.35 -3.53
N GLU A 74 -5.23 -21.24 -4.21
CA GLU A 74 -6.17 -22.35 -4.34
C GLU A 74 -5.55 -23.58 -5.03
N LYS A 75 -4.72 -23.38 -6.06
CA LYS A 75 -4.03 -24.48 -6.74
C LYS A 75 -3.02 -25.17 -5.82
N VAL A 76 -2.31 -24.43 -4.98
CA VAL A 76 -1.36 -24.97 -4.00
C VAL A 76 -2.11 -25.78 -2.93
N LEU A 77 -3.20 -25.25 -2.38
CA LEU A 77 -4.01 -25.93 -1.37
C LEU A 77 -4.66 -27.21 -1.92
N ARG A 78 -5.26 -27.16 -3.12
CA ARG A 78 -5.81 -28.36 -3.80
C ARG A 78 -4.72 -29.37 -4.15
N ALA A 79 -3.54 -28.90 -4.52
CA ALA A 79 -2.41 -29.80 -4.78
C ALA A 79 -2.08 -30.56 -3.51
N LEU A 80 -1.97 -29.90 -2.35
CA LEU A 80 -1.71 -30.52 -1.04
C LEU A 80 -2.75 -31.61 -0.70
N GLU A 81 -4.04 -31.32 -0.86
CA GLU A 81 -5.14 -32.27 -0.57
C GLU A 81 -5.10 -33.52 -1.47
N LYS A 82 -4.70 -33.38 -2.73
CA LYS A 82 -4.70 -34.47 -3.74
C LYS A 82 -3.50 -35.42 -3.68
N LYS A 83 -2.63 -35.30 -2.65
CA LYS A 83 -1.34 -35.98 -2.44
C LYS A 83 -0.17 -35.54 -3.33
N PRO A 84 0.68 -34.67 -2.76
CA PRO A 84 2.09 -34.55 -3.06
C PRO A 84 2.86 -34.39 -1.74
N ARG A 85 3.62 -35.41 -1.35
CA ARG A 85 4.27 -35.49 -0.02
C ARG A 85 5.36 -34.45 0.25
N ASN A 86 5.67 -33.54 -0.67
CA ASN A 86 6.68 -32.51 -0.42
C ASN A 86 6.41 -31.21 -1.20
N VAL A 87 6.83 -30.10 -0.59
CA VAL A 87 6.78 -28.75 -1.17
C VAL A 87 7.50 -28.67 -2.52
N CYS A 88 8.58 -29.45 -2.69
CA CYS A 88 9.32 -29.54 -3.95
C CYS A 88 8.47 -30.03 -5.12
N HIS A 89 7.58 -31.01 -4.90
CA HIS A 89 6.74 -31.56 -5.94
C HIS A 89 5.61 -30.60 -6.31
N ILE A 90 5.01 -29.92 -5.32
CA ILE A 90 4.01 -28.87 -5.53
C ILE A 90 4.60 -27.72 -6.36
N ALA A 91 5.79 -27.25 -5.98
CA ALA A 91 6.50 -26.19 -6.68
C ALA A 91 6.75 -26.56 -8.16
N ARG A 92 7.23 -27.78 -8.43
CA ARG A 92 7.45 -28.27 -9.81
C ARG A 92 6.15 -28.44 -10.59
N ALA A 93 5.11 -29.01 -9.98
CA ALA A 93 3.83 -29.27 -10.64
C ALA A 93 3.11 -27.98 -11.05
N LEU A 94 3.27 -26.91 -10.26
CA LEU A 94 2.62 -25.62 -10.49
C LEU A 94 3.52 -24.58 -11.14
N GLY A 95 4.81 -24.89 -11.40
CA GLY A 95 5.76 -23.98 -12.02
C GLY A 95 6.11 -22.75 -11.16
N ILE A 96 6.06 -22.88 -9.84
CA ILE A 96 6.29 -21.78 -8.87
C ILE A 96 7.49 -22.07 -7.97
N SER A 97 8.03 -21.06 -7.30
CA SER A 97 9.17 -21.24 -6.38
C SER A 97 8.75 -21.96 -5.09
N ARG A 98 9.67 -22.75 -4.51
CA ARG A 98 9.45 -23.43 -3.21
C ARG A 98 9.12 -22.44 -2.10
N SER A 99 9.81 -21.29 -2.06
CA SER A 99 9.55 -20.20 -1.12
C SER A 99 8.12 -19.67 -1.25
N THR A 100 7.54 -19.70 -2.46
CA THR A 100 6.15 -19.30 -2.66
C THR A 100 5.20 -20.29 -2.00
N VAL A 101 5.44 -21.59 -2.19
CA VAL A 101 4.64 -22.65 -1.57
C VAL A 101 4.75 -22.63 -0.05
N TYR A 102 5.96 -22.54 0.53
CA TYR A 102 6.13 -22.46 1.99
C TYR A 102 5.38 -21.27 2.59
N ARG A 103 5.47 -20.11 1.94
CA ARG A 103 4.77 -18.90 2.39
C ARG A 103 3.24 -19.08 2.35
N ILE A 104 2.68 -19.70 1.30
CA ILE A 104 1.23 -19.98 1.22
C ILE A 104 0.80 -20.93 2.33
N LEU A 105 1.59 -21.95 2.62
CA LEU A 105 1.31 -22.91 3.68
C LEU A 105 1.35 -22.24 5.06
N GLU A 106 2.35 -21.41 5.33
CA GLU A 106 2.48 -20.63 6.57
C GLU A 106 1.34 -19.61 6.76
N GLU A 107 0.96 -18.89 5.70
CA GLU A 107 -0.15 -17.94 5.68
C GLU A 107 -1.52 -18.62 5.91
N ASN A 108 -1.63 -19.93 5.68
CA ASN A 108 -2.86 -20.72 5.89
C ASN A 108 -2.77 -21.65 7.11
N GLU A 109 -1.79 -21.45 8.00
CA GLU A 109 -1.58 -22.28 9.22
C GLU A 109 -1.36 -23.77 8.93
N LEU A 110 -0.96 -24.10 7.70
CA LEU A 110 -0.65 -25.46 7.27
C LEU A 110 0.85 -25.67 7.44
N HIS A 111 1.25 -26.31 8.54
CA HIS A 111 2.66 -26.66 8.73
C HIS A 111 3.04 -27.81 7.77
N PRO A 112 4.10 -27.65 6.95
CA PRO A 112 4.55 -28.67 6.00
C PRO A 112 4.98 -29.99 6.64
#